data_AF-A0A914RQB2-F1
#
_entry.id   AF-A0A914RQB2-F1
#
_cell.length_a   1.000
_cell.length_b   1.000
_cell.length_c   1.000
_cell.angle_alpha   90.00
_cell.angle_beta   90.00
_cell.angle_gamma   90.00
#
_symmetry.space_group_name_H-M   'P 1'
#
loop_
_entity.id
_entity.type
_entity.pdbx_description
1 polymer ?
#
loop_
_entity_poly.entity_id
_entity_poly.type
_entity_poly.pdbx_seq_one_letter_code
_entity_poly.pdbx_strand_id
1 'polypeptide(L)'
;MWHLAINEELSGTEVPCILNEMETKATPPTFHKVNKFTRGFQNIVDAYAPWTIITFPFIFAVMFGDAGHGLIMFLCALMFVIFEKKLEALKIRDEIFNTFFGGRYVILLMGIFSVYTGLIYNDIYA
;
A
#
# COMPACT_ATOMS: atom_id res chain seq x y z
N MET A 1 -16.88 -5.83 -24.41
CA MET A 1 -17.79 -5.73 -25.56
C MET A 1 -18.67 -4.49 -25.50
N TRP A 2 -19.54 -4.29 -24.50
CA TRP A 2 -20.42 -3.10 -24.41
C TRP A 2 -19.70 -1.74 -24.38
N HIS A 3 -18.51 -1.66 -23.78
CA HIS A 3 -17.74 -0.41 -23.72
C HIS A 3 -17.11 0.02 -25.06
N LEU A 4 -16.97 -0.86 -26.06
CA LEU A 4 -16.37 -0.50 -27.34
C LEU A 4 -17.40 0.15 -28.27
N ALA A 5 -18.63 -0.36 -28.29
CA ALA A 5 -19.74 0.20 -29.05
C ALA A 5 -20.05 1.66 -28.63
N ILE A 6 -20.00 1.95 -27.33
CA ILE A 6 -20.24 3.30 -26.80
C ILE A 6 -19.15 4.30 -27.25
N ASN A 7 -17.90 3.84 -27.36
CA ASN A 7 -16.79 4.70 -27.79
C ASN A 7 -16.81 4.95 -29.32
N GLU A 8 -17.32 4.00 -30.10
CA GLU A 8 -17.53 4.16 -31.54
C GLU A 8 -18.60 5.23 -31.84
N GLU A 9 -19.71 5.19 -31.09
CA GLU A 9 -20.76 6.22 -31.14
C GLU A 9 -20.26 7.61 -30.70
N LEU A 10 -19.38 7.67 -29.69
CA LEU A 10 -18.77 8.93 -29.20
C LEU A 10 -17.74 9.53 -30.16
N SER A 11 -17.03 8.70 -30.93
CA SER A 11 -15.93 9.16 -31.79
C SER A 11 -16.37 9.59 -33.18
N GLY A 12 -17.64 9.37 -33.56
CA GLY A 12 -18.24 9.84 -34.82
C GLY A 12 -17.52 9.39 -36.10
N THR A 13 -16.67 8.37 -36.00
CA THR A 13 -15.86 7.84 -37.10
C THR A 13 -16.43 6.49 -37.51
N GLU A 14 -16.63 6.28 -38.81
CA GLU A 14 -17.21 5.04 -39.38
C GLU A 14 -16.26 3.83 -39.32
N VAL A 15 -15.14 3.95 -38.59
CA VAL A 15 -14.14 2.87 -38.48
C VAL A 15 -14.48 2.02 -37.25
N PRO A 16 -14.85 0.74 -37.43
CA PRO A 16 -15.24 -0.11 -36.31
C PRO A 16 -14.05 -0.35 -35.39
N CYS A 17 -14.30 -0.38 -34.07
CA CYS A 17 -13.26 -0.72 -33.11
C CYS A 17 -12.96 -2.23 -33.17
N ILE A 18 -11.86 -2.60 -33.84
CA ILE A 18 -11.47 -4.01 -34.02
C ILE A 18 -10.65 -4.45 -32.79
N LEU A 19 -11.28 -5.21 -31.89
CA LEU A 19 -10.59 -5.94 -30.82
C LEU A 19 -10.43 -7.41 -31.26
N ASN A 20 -9.22 -7.80 -31.62
CA ASN A 20 -8.90 -9.19 -31.93
C ASN A 20 -8.24 -9.87 -30.72
N GLU A 21 -8.90 -10.86 -30.13
CA GLU A 21 -8.31 -11.67 -29.08
C GLU A 21 -7.37 -12.71 -29.72
N MET A 22 -6.07 -12.57 -29.48
CA MET A 22 -5.08 -13.50 -30.01
C MET A 22 -4.79 -14.59 -28.99
N GLU A 23 -4.99 -15.85 -29.36
CA GLU A 23 -4.57 -16.97 -28.53
C GLU A 23 -3.03 -17.04 -28.49
N THR A 24 -2.47 -16.98 -27.29
CA THR A 24 -1.02 -17.04 -27.06
C THR A 24 -0.69 -18.16 -26.07
N LYS A 25 0.47 -18.80 -26.27
CA LYS A 25 1.04 -19.78 -25.33
C LYS A 25 1.88 -19.12 -24.22
N ALA A 26 2.07 -17.80 -24.28
CA ALA A 26 2.81 -17.06 -23.26
C ALA A 26 2.00 -16.98 -21.96
N THR A 27 2.69 -17.05 -20.82
CA THR A 27 2.06 -16.82 -19.52
C THR A 27 1.60 -15.36 -19.42
N PRO A 28 0.32 -15.10 -19.11
CA PRO A 28 -0.19 -13.73 -19.00
C PRO A 28 0.46 -12.99 -17.81
N PRO A 29 0.53 -11.65 -17.86
CA PRO A 29 1.05 -10.86 -16.76
C PRO A 29 0.17 -11.04 -15.51
N THR A 30 0.81 -11.16 -14.34
CA THR A 30 0.11 -11.23 -13.07
C THR A 30 -0.41 -9.85 -12.69
N PHE A 31 -1.73 -9.73 -12.46
CA PHE A 31 -2.35 -8.48 -12.03
C PHE A 31 -3.07 -8.68 -10.70
N HIS A 32 -2.57 -8.04 -9.65
CA HIS A 32 -3.22 -7.99 -8.35
C HIS A 32 -4.04 -6.71 -8.23
N LYS A 33 -5.36 -6.84 -8.05
CA LYS A 33 -6.23 -5.68 -7.74
C LYS A 33 -5.94 -5.20 -6.33
N VAL A 34 -5.24 -4.07 -6.20
CA VAL A 34 -4.88 -3.47 -4.91
C VAL A 34 -5.82 -2.33 -4.53
N ASN A 35 -6.18 -2.27 -3.24
CA ASN A 35 -6.87 -1.14 -2.63
C ASN A 35 -5.85 -0.18 -1.99
N LYS A 36 -6.27 1.01 -1.55
CA LYS A 36 -5.42 1.99 -0.87
C LYS A 36 -4.63 1.41 0.30
N PHE A 37 -5.23 0.45 1.00
CA PHE A 37 -4.60 -0.26 2.12
C PHE A 37 -3.57 -1.30 1.64
N THR A 38 -3.95 -2.15 0.69
CA THR A 38 -3.10 -3.26 0.25
C THR A 38 -2.00 -2.85 -0.72
N ARG A 39 -2.08 -1.66 -1.33
CA ARG A 39 -1.08 -1.17 -2.29
C ARG A 39 0.32 -1.04 -1.66
N GLY A 40 0.42 -0.49 -0.45
CA GLY A 40 1.71 -0.37 0.24
C GLY A 40 2.34 -1.73 0.53
N PHE A 41 1.54 -2.70 0.97
CA PHE A 41 2.01 -4.07 1.20
C PHE A 41 2.32 -4.81 -0.09
N GLN A 42 1.53 -4.62 -1.15
CA GLN A 42 1.78 -5.25 -2.44
C GLN A 42 3.11 -4.79 -3.04
N ASN A 43 3.48 -3.50 -2.90
CA ASN A 43 4.80 -3.02 -3.31
C ASN A 43 5.94 -3.75 -2.58
N ILE A 44 5.74 -4.12 -1.31
CA ILE A 44 6.72 -4.89 -0.53
C ILE A 44 6.73 -6.36 -0.99
N VAL A 45 5.55 -6.95 -1.24
CA VAL A 45 5.40 -8.31 -1.73
C VAL A 45 6.05 -8.48 -3.10
N ASP A 46 5.78 -7.55 -4.02
CA ASP A 46 6.32 -7.54 -5.39
C ASP A 46 7.85 -7.40 -5.39
N ALA A 47 8.43 -6.78 -4.36
CA ALA A 47 9.87 -6.65 -4.22
C ALA A 47 10.57 -7.93 -3.72
N TYR A 48 9.91 -8.79 -2.93
CA TYR A 48 10.60 -9.92 -2.28
C TYR A 48 9.80 -11.22 -2.15
N ALA A 49 8.60 -11.22 -1.56
CA ALA A 49 7.83 -12.46 -1.38
C ALA A 49 6.36 -12.24 -0.95
N PRO A 50 5.44 -13.16 -1.32
CA PRO A 50 4.09 -13.22 -0.74
C PRO A 50 4.14 -13.50 0.77
N TRP A 51 3.08 -13.10 1.50
CA TRP A 51 2.88 -13.27 2.96
C TRP A 51 3.49 -12.21 3.90
N THR A 52 4.01 -11.10 3.37
CA THR A 52 4.63 -10.02 4.19
C THR A 52 3.64 -9.05 4.83
N ILE A 53 2.32 -9.16 4.55
CA ILE A 53 1.32 -8.17 5.03
C ILE A 53 1.28 -8.09 6.57
N ILE A 54 1.32 -9.24 7.26
CA ILE A 54 1.20 -9.31 8.72
C ILE A 54 2.53 -9.70 9.38
N THR A 55 3.27 -10.61 8.77
CA THR A 55 4.51 -11.15 9.34
C THR A 55 5.61 -10.09 9.44
N PHE A 56 5.75 -9.21 8.45
CA PHE A 56 6.78 -8.18 8.47
C PHE A 56 6.56 -7.14 9.58
N PRO A 57 5.37 -6.51 9.73
CA PRO A 57 5.12 -5.61 10.85
C PRO A 57 5.23 -6.29 12.22
N PHE A 58 4.87 -7.57 12.32
CA PHE A 58 4.97 -8.32 13.57
C PHE A 58 6.41 -8.61 13.99
N ILE A 59 7.26 -9.08 13.05
CA ILE A 59 8.68 -9.33 13.34
C ILE A 59 9.36 -8.00 13.70
N PHE A 60 9.04 -6.91 13.00
CA PHE A 60 9.52 -5.58 13.36
C PHE A 60 9.13 -5.20 14.79
N ALA A 61 7.87 -5.42 15.18
CA ALA A 61 7.39 -5.10 16.51
C ALA A 61 8.08 -5.91 17.63
N VAL A 62 8.41 -7.17 17.38
CA VAL A 62 9.18 -8.00 18.32
C VAL A 62 10.61 -7.46 18.48
N MET A 63 11.23 -7.00 17.40
CA MET A 63 12.57 -6.43 17.44
C MET A 63 12.62 -5.02 18.06
N PHE A 64 11.59 -4.20 17.83
CA PHE A 64 11.52 -2.84 18.35
C PHE A 64 11.08 -2.79 19.81
N GLY A 65 10.20 -3.72 20.25
CA GLY A 65 10.03 -4.14 21.63
C GLY A 65 9.57 -3.12 22.68
N ASP A 66 9.40 -1.85 22.32
CA ASP A 66 9.16 -0.74 23.24
C ASP A 66 7.75 -0.15 23.04
N ALA A 67 6.96 -0.08 24.11
CA ALA A 67 5.60 0.47 24.05
C ALA A 67 5.59 2.00 23.94
N GLY A 68 6.55 2.71 24.53
CA GLY A 68 6.68 4.17 24.46
C GLY A 68 7.06 4.65 23.08
N HIS A 69 8.16 4.13 22.53
CA HIS A 69 8.56 4.46 21.16
C HIS A 69 7.54 3.95 20.13
N GLY A 70 6.94 2.77 20.36
CA GLY A 70 5.87 2.24 19.54
C GLY A 70 4.64 3.15 19.49
N LEU A 71 4.30 3.79 20.61
CA LEU A 71 3.19 4.75 20.71
C LEU A 71 3.49 6.05 19.94
N ILE A 72 4.74 6.55 19.98
CA ILE A 72 5.14 7.71 19.18
C ILE A 72 5.06 7.37 17.68
N MET A 73 5.58 6.22 17.26
CA MET A 73 5.48 5.76 15.88
C MET A 73 4.03 5.62 15.43
N PHE A 74 3.17 5.07 16.29
CA PHE A 74 1.74 4.95 16.03
C PHE A 74 1.08 6.32 15.84
N LEU A 75 1.35 7.30 16.71
CA LEU A 75 0.80 8.66 16.60
C LEU A 75 1.28 9.38 15.33
N CYS A 76 2.57 9.25 14.99
CA CYS A 76 3.11 9.79 13.74
C CYS A 76 2.45 9.16 12.51
N ALA A 77 2.28 7.84 12.49
CA ALA A 77 1.60 7.14 11.40
C ALA A 77 0.13 7.54 11.29
N LEU A 78 -0.55 7.71 12.43
CA LEU A 78 -1.95 8.13 12.50
C LEU A 78 -2.12 9.56 11.96
N MET A 79 -1.20 10.48 12.28
CA MET A 79 -1.12 11.80 11.65
C MET A 79 -1.04 11.71 10.12
N PHE A 80 -0.18 10.85 9.56
CA PHE A 80 -0.09 10.67 8.11
C PHE A 80 -1.37 10.14 7.48
N VAL A 81 -2.11 9.28 8.17
CA VAL A 81 -3.40 8.75 7.69
C VAL A 81 -4.51 9.80 7.75
N ILE A 82 -4.59 10.60 8.83
CA ILE A 82 -5.60 11.67 8.95
C ILE A 82 -5.36 12.79 7.92
N PHE A 83 -4.10 13.20 7.77
CA PHE A 83 -3.73 14.29 6.87
C PHE A 83 -3.49 13.84 5.42
N GLU A 84 -3.89 12.63 5.04
CA GLU A 84 -3.59 12.06 3.72
C GLU A 84 -4.00 12.98 2.56
N LYS A 85 -5.17 13.61 2.65
CA LYS A 85 -5.67 14.53 1.60
C LYS A 85 -4.86 15.81 1.49
N LYS A 86 -4.39 16.35 2.62
CA LYS A 86 -3.58 17.59 2.63
C LYS A 86 -2.17 17.31 2.10
N LEU A 87 -1.61 16.17 2.47
CA LEU A 87 -0.29 15.72 2.04
C LEU A 87 -0.24 15.37 0.54
N GLU A 88 -1.28 14.70 0.04
CA GLU A 88 -1.44 14.40 -1.38
C GLU A 88 -1.57 15.69 -2.21
N ALA A 89 -2.31 16.69 -1.70
CA ALA A 89 -2.45 17.99 -2.35
C ALA A 89 -1.13 18.80 -2.38
N LEU A 90 -0.22 18.56 -1.42
CA LEU A 90 1.03 19.30 -1.29
C LEU A 90 2.08 18.90 -2.35
N LYS A 91 1.86 17.81 -3.11
CA LYS A 91 2.76 17.31 -4.17
C LYS A 91 4.26 17.40 -3.81
N ILE A 92 4.60 16.91 -2.63
CA ILE A 92 6.00 16.89 -2.17
C ILE A 92 6.82 16.03 -3.12
N ARG A 93 7.93 16.59 -3.64
CA ARG A 93 8.80 15.95 -4.64
C ARG A 93 9.90 15.08 -4.03
N ASP A 94 10.00 15.04 -2.70
CA ASP A 94 10.99 14.23 -2.01
C ASP A 94 10.64 12.74 -2.08
N GLU A 95 11.55 11.95 -2.65
CA GLU A 95 11.37 10.52 -2.86
C GLU A 95 11.25 9.74 -1.54
N ILE A 96 12.01 10.16 -0.52
CA ILE A 96 11.97 9.58 0.83
C ILE A 96 10.56 9.78 1.40
N PHE A 97 10.04 11.00 1.33
CA PHE A 97 8.72 11.33 1.86
C PHE A 97 7.60 10.57 1.13
N ASN A 98 7.71 10.46 -0.20
CA ASN A 98 6.74 9.74 -1.02
C ASN A 98 6.72 8.23 -0.69
N THR A 99 7.88 7.63 -0.42
CA THR A 99 8.01 6.23 -0.01
C THR A 99 7.34 5.99 1.34
N PHE A 100 7.61 6.85 2.34
CA PHE A 100 6.97 6.79 3.64
C PHE A 100 5.45 6.99 3.56
N PHE A 101 4.98 7.93 2.73
CA PHE A 101 3.56 8.18 2.51
C PHE A 101 2.84 7.01 1.81
N GLY A 102 3.51 6.35 0.85
CA GLY A 102 3.05 5.11 0.23
C GLY A 102 2.94 3.96 1.23
N GLY A 103 3.83 3.93 2.22
CA GLY A 103 3.87 2.95 3.30
C GLY A 103 3.04 3.30 4.54
N ARG A 104 2.21 4.36 4.54
CA ARG A 104 1.53 4.87 5.76
C ARG A 104 0.76 3.81 6.56
N TYR A 105 0.09 2.88 5.88
CA TYR A 105 -0.63 1.79 6.55
C TYR A 105 0.30 0.72 7.12
N VAL A 106 1.46 0.49 6.51
CA VAL A 106 2.50 -0.42 7.01
C VAL A 106 3.05 0.10 8.33
N ILE A 107 3.41 1.39 8.37
CA ILE A 107 3.94 2.05 9.57
C ILE A 107 2.90 2.07 10.70
N LEU A 108 1.62 2.27 10.37
CA LEU A 108 0.54 2.20 11.35
C LEU A 108 0.42 0.81 11.97
N LEU A 109 0.49 -0.26 11.16
CA LEU A 109 0.48 -1.63 11.66
C LEU A 109 1.73 -1.96 12.50
N MET A 110 2.89 -1.47 12.09
CA MET A 110 4.15 -1.61 12.86
C MET A 110 4.02 -0.97 14.25
N GLY A 111 3.44 0.24 14.34
CA GLY A 111 3.20 0.92 15.61
C GLY A 111 2.22 0.18 16.52
N ILE A 112 1.09 -0.31 15.97
CA ILE A 112 0.11 -1.08 16.77
C ILE A 112 0.73 -2.36 17.33
N PHE A 113 1.44 -3.13 16.50
CA PHE A 113 2.07 -4.35 16.97
C PHE A 113 3.19 -4.06 17.96
N SER A 114 3.95 -2.97 17.80
CA SER A 114 4.99 -2.56 18.74
C SER A 114 4.44 -2.21 20.10
N VAL A 115 3.30 -1.52 20.17
CA VAL A 115 2.64 -1.25 21.46
C VAL A 115 2.16 -2.57 22.08
N TYR A 116 1.62 -3.49 21.27
CA TYR A 116 1.19 -4.80 21.75
C TYR A 116 2.36 -5.63 22.33
N THR A 117 3.49 -5.71 21.62
CA THR A 117 4.67 -6.45 22.10
C THR A 117 5.33 -5.75 23.29
N GLY A 118 5.43 -4.42 23.28
CA GLY A 118 5.99 -3.65 24.40
C GLY A 118 5.15 -3.77 25.69
N LEU A 119 3.81 -3.83 25.57
CA LEU A 119 2.94 -4.12 26.72
C LEU A 119 3.14 -5.55 27.26
N ILE A 120 3.42 -6.52 26.39
CA ILE A 120 3.77 -7.89 26.80
C ILE A 120 5.13 -7.92 27.51
N TYR A 121 6.11 -7.16 27.01
CA TYR A 121 7.43 -7.04 27.64
C TYR A 121 7.43 -6.17 28.90
N ASN A 122 6.33 -5.45 29.17
CA ASN A 122 6.19 -4.50 30.26
C ASN A 122 7.29 -3.41 30.22
N ASP A 123 7.69 -3.02 29.00
CA ASP A 123 8.69 -2.00 28.75
C ASP A 123 8.03 -0.80 28.06
N ILE A 124 7.89 0.29 28.81
CA ILE A 124 7.11 1.47 28.41
C ILE A 124 8.00 2.68 28.11
N TYR A 125 9.29 2.64 28.48
CA TYR A 125 10.33 3.65 28.22
C TYR A 125 11.55 3.27 29.09
N ALA A 126 12.44 2.40 28.61
CA ALA A 126 13.71 2.07 29.26
C ALA A 126 14.90 2.78 28.60
#